data_AF-A0A1I4INZ9-F1
#
_entry.id   AF-A0A1I4INZ9-F1
#
_cell.length_a   1.000
_cell.length_b   1.000
_cell.length_c   1.000
_cell.angle_alpha   90.00
_cell.angle_beta   90.00
_cell.angle_gamma   90.00
#
_symmetry.space_group_name_H-M   'P 1'
#
loop_
_entity.id
_entity.type
_entity.pdbx_description
1 polymer ?
#
loop_
_entity_poly.entity_id
_entity_poly.type
_entity_poly.pdbx_seq_one_letter_code
_entity_poly.pdbx_strand_id
1 'polypeptide(L)'
;MKRSDVGRSWVVALLVLVVVVLAATAVWSLWSPTPLPSSDVSSPSDPTAPPASPQASQGDDQRATAAASTRAQTATTPQVTATPTSPSPQPVAPVDSTVILDINEQVATEDGTVAVRGVARGPDRVLVFFVDRRGGYASTVLTVDENDEFEDDDVALVTLRGEPMAEGLVVAGVFAAGRDGVVGDGEIRGFTRADIEALDENTRQRILADSSGRLTGPGLTQRQVLEVLFAESVGEDGSDDLSVEDVFVLTDGRTTIETVTALSPGNTNATTVRSFSPGETIVVQGLTNRKPVDTTIFVDVVDGPNASLFEFTSTDEWGTDGVWSVSIPVPADAEAGTYTIRADDGDETDSVEVTILRSRGNTTASGNSSSRP
;
A
#
# COMPACT_ATOMS: atom_id res chain seq x y z
N MET A 1 4.05 -13.63 66.87
CA MET A 1 5.48 -13.27 66.73
C MET A 1 6.00 -14.10 65.56
N LYS A 2 6.42 -13.60 64.40
CA LYS A 2 7.19 -12.40 63.99
C LYS A 2 6.71 -11.88 62.61
N ARG A 3 6.90 -10.57 62.39
CA ARG A 3 6.80 -9.81 61.13
C ARG A 3 8.08 -9.94 60.27
N SER A 4 8.02 -9.35 59.07
CA SER A 4 9.07 -8.96 58.08
C SER A 4 9.51 -10.06 57.11
N ASP A 5 9.72 -9.84 55.80
CA ASP A 5 9.99 -8.59 55.06
C ASP A 5 9.61 -8.77 53.57
N VAL A 6 8.95 -7.76 52.99
CA VAL A 6 8.75 -7.58 51.54
C VAL A 6 9.34 -6.22 51.20
N GLY A 7 10.18 -6.15 50.16
CA GLY A 7 10.50 -4.90 49.49
C GLY A 7 11.99 -4.56 49.46
N ARG A 8 12.69 -5.03 48.43
CA ARG A 8 13.95 -4.46 47.93
C ARG A 8 14.34 -5.10 46.60
N SER A 9 13.68 -4.72 45.49
CA SER A 9 14.20 -5.02 44.14
C SER A 9 13.62 -4.13 43.02
N TRP A 10 13.32 -2.85 43.30
CA TRP A 10 12.80 -1.92 42.27
C TRP A 10 13.47 -0.54 42.25
N VAL A 11 14.54 -0.31 43.03
CA VAL A 11 15.15 1.04 43.15
C VAL A 11 16.47 1.20 42.37
N VAL A 12 16.94 0.17 41.66
CA VAL A 12 18.24 0.26 40.93
C VAL A 12 18.08 0.57 39.43
N ALA A 13 16.87 0.46 38.85
CA ALA A 13 16.66 0.69 37.42
C ALA A 13 16.41 2.16 37.04
N LEU A 14 16.15 3.07 38.00
CA LEU A 14 15.74 4.44 37.70
C LEU A 14 16.88 5.48 37.70
N LEU A 15 18.14 5.07 37.92
CA LEU A 15 19.26 6.01 38.10
C LEU A 15 20.25 6.10 36.93
N VAL A 16 20.02 5.38 35.83
CA VAL A 16 20.93 5.37 34.66
C VAL A 16 20.41 6.22 33.49
N LEU A 17 19.13 6.61 33.48
CA LEU A 17 18.54 7.34 32.35
C LEU A 17 18.67 8.88 32.41
N VAL A 18 19.13 9.45 33.53
CA VAL A 18 19.14 10.93 33.75
C VAL A 18 20.48 11.60 33.36
N VAL A 19 21.49 10.84 32.92
CA VAL A 19 22.85 11.39 32.67
C VAL A 19 23.18 11.61 31.18
N VAL A 20 22.35 11.19 30.23
CA VAL A 20 22.68 11.33 28.77
C VAL A 20 21.98 12.51 28.08
N VAL A 21 21.05 13.21 28.73
CA VAL A 21 20.27 14.31 28.13
C VAL A 21 20.90 15.72 28.30
N LEU A 22 22.16 15.83 28.74
CA LEU A 22 22.76 17.13 29.11
C LEU A 22 24.12 17.49 28.48
N ALA A 23 24.49 16.91 27.33
CA ALA A 23 25.71 17.31 26.65
C ALA A 23 25.65 17.16 25.12
N ALA A 24 25.07 18.14 24.42
CA ALA A 24 25.51 18.58 23.07
C ALA A 24 24.70 19.77 22.52
N THR A 25 24.28 20.73 23.36
CA THR A 25 23.86 22.06 22.90
C THR A 25 25.05 23.02 22.99
N ALA A 26 25.96 22.98 22.01
CA ALA A 26 26.87 24.10 21.71
C ALA A 26 27.64 23.86 20.41
N VAL A 27 27.97 24.98 19.75
CA VAL A 27 28.88 25.16 18.61
C VAL A 27 28.16 25.25 17.25
N TRP A 28 28.59 26.26 16.47
CA TRP A 28 28.18 26.70 15.14
C TRP A 28 27.18 27.87 15.06
N SER A 29 27.54 28.98 15.70
CA SER A 29 27.34 30.31 15.10
C SER A 29 28.67 30.85 14.60
N LEU A 30 28.90 30.84 13.30
CA LEU A 30 29.82 31.72 12.56
C LEU A 30 29.93 31.14 11.16
N TRP A 31 29.32 31.80 10.17
CA TRP A 31 29.84 31.98 8.81
C TRP A 31 28.84 32.85 8.04
N SER A 32 29.21 34.10 7.84
CA SER A 32 28.54 35.01 6.90
C SER A 32 29.27 34.92 5.56
N PRO A 33 28.60 34.67 4.42
CA PRO A 33 29.25 34.69 3.13
C PRO A 33 29.48 36.13 2.67
N THR A 34 30.73 36.44 2.33
CA THR A 34 31.15 37.62 1.56
C THR A 34 30.83 37.38 0.07
N PRO A 35 30.42 38.40 -0.72
CA PRO A 35 30.03 38.18 -2.11
C PRO A 35 31.15 38.53 -3.12
N LEU A 36 31.01 37.94 -4.32
CA LEU A 36 31.59 38.29 -5.65
C LEU A 36 32.98 37.70 -6.02
N PRO A 37 33.28 37.44 -7.33
CA PRO A 37 32.76 38.16 -8.50
C PRO A 37 32.21 37.35 -9.70
N SER A 38 31.39 38.08 -10.44
CA SER A 38 30.85 37.82 -11.78
C SER A 38 31.94 37.71 -12.84
N SER A 39 31.82 36.72 -13.72
CA SER A 39 32.50 36.70 -15.01
C SER A 39 31.44 36.58 -16.12
N ASP A 40 31.19 37.73 -16.76
CA ASP A 40 30.80 37.82 -18.17
C ASP A 40 31.79 37.05 -19.04
N VAL A 41 31.31 36.44 -20.13
CA VAL A 41 31.78 36.69 -21.52
C VAL A 41 31.09 35.73 -22.50
N SER A 42 30.20 36.35 -23.29
CA SER A 42 30.04 36.29 -24.75
C SER A 42 29.72 34.98 -25.50
N SER A 43 28.54 35.02 -26.12
CA SER A 43 28.11 34.30 -27.33
C SER A 43 28.93 34.67 -28.58
N PRO A 44 28.90 33.80 -29.62
CA PRO A 44 28.44 34.24 -30.94
C PRO A 44 27.49 33.19 -31.58
N SER A 45 26.28 33.58 -32.03
CA SER A 45 25.94 34.04 -33.40
C SER A 45 26.09 32.98 -34.51
N ASP A 46 24.97 32.32 -34.82
CA ASP A 46 24.58 31.68 -36.10
C ASP A 46 24.37 32.78 -37.20
N PRO A 47 24.05 32.53 -38.49
CA PRO A 47 24.04 31.32 -39.34
C PRO A 47 24.60 31.53 -40.79
N THR A 48 24.87 30.47 -41.57
CA THR A 48 24.69 30.50 -43.05
C THR A 48 24.58 29.10 -43.69
N ALA A 49 23.70 29.01 -44.70
CA ALA A 49 23.18 27.83 -45.40
C ALA A 49 24.06 27.34 -46.61
N PRO A 50 23.67 26.26 -47.35
CA PRO A 50 24.53 25.24 -47.96
C PRO A 50 24.90 25.46 -49.45
N PRO A 51 25.58 24.48 -50.10
CA PRO A 51 25.00 23.93 -51.33
C PRO A 51 25.20 22.41 -51.61
N ALA A 52 24.20 21.87 -52.33
CA ALA A 52 24.22 20.93 -53.48
C ALA A 52 24.81 19.49 -53.38
N SER A 53 23.95 18.51 -53.70
CA SER A 53 24.26 17.20 -54.35
C SER A 53 24.01 17.32 -55.88
N PRO A 54 24.16 16.30 -56.77
CA PRO A 54 24.61 14.90 -56.63
C PRO A 54 25.58 14.39 -57.75
N GLN A 55 26.19 13.21 -57.59
CA GLN A 55 26.67 12.39 -58.72
C GLN A 55 26.49 10.88 -58.48
N ALA A 56 26.28 10.16 -59.58
CA ALA A 56 25.71 8.83 -59.68
C ALA A 56 26.72 7.73 -60.10
N SER A 57 26.36 6.49 -59.74
CA SER A 57 26.47 5.21 -60.49
C SER A 57 27.77 4.78 -61.19
N GLN A 58 28.26 3.58 -60.81
CA GLN A 58 28.89 2.51 -61.62
C GLN A 58 29.09 1.33 -60.63
N GLY A 59 28.72 0.05 -60.83
CA GLY A 59 28.47 -0.75 -62.03
C GLY A 59 29.62 -1.75 -62.22
N ASP A 60 29.42 -3.03 -61.86
CA ASP A 60 30.16 -4.27 -62.25
C ASP A 60 29.65 -5.40 -61.31
N ASP A 61 28.89 -6.44 -61.65
CA ASP A 61 28.72 -7.34 -62.80
C ASP A 61 29.64 -8.59 -62.81
N GLN A 62 28.96 -9.76 -62.74
CA GLN A 62 29.35 -11.13 -63.17
C GLN A 62 30.23 -11.97 -62.20
N ARG A 63 29.99 -13.28 -62.00
CA ARG A 63 29.71 -14.31 -63.01
C ARG A 63 29.26 -15.64 -62.38
N ALA A 64 28.24 -16.25 -62.99
CA ALA A 64 27.75 -17.61 -62.78
C ALA A 64 28.44 -18.63 -63.72
N THR A 65 28.32 -19.94 -63.45
CA THR A 65 28.11 -21.07 -64.42
C THR A 65 28.11 -22.41 -63.66
N ALA A 66 27.02 -23.21 -63.65
CA ALA A 66 26.56 -24.22 -64.64
C ALA A 66 27.15 -25.63 -64.34
N ALA A 67 26.55 -26.82 -64.55
CA ALA A 67 25.43 -27.33 -65.35
C ALA A 67 25.00 -28.73 -64.79
N ALA A 68 23.70 -29.10 -64.71
CA ALA A 68 22.89 -29.93 -65.63
C ALA A 68 23.06 -31.48 -65.60
N SER A 69 21.96 -32.25 -65.38
CA SER A 69 21.40 -33.25 -66.34
C SER A 69 20.19 -34.07 -65.81
N THR A 70 19.02 -33.83 -66.43
CA THR A 70 17.99 -34.72 -67.03
C THR A 70 17.40 -36.01 -66.38
N ARG A 71 16.05 -36.00 -66.32
CA ARG A 71 15.02 -37.06 -66.62
C ARG A 71 14.46 -37.97 -65.51
N ALA A 72 13.20 -37.75 -65.12
CA ALA A 72 12.04 -38.64 -65.34
C ALA A 72 10.87 -38.25 -64.41
N GLN A 73 9.69 -38.00 -64.99
CA GLN A 73 8.44 -37.84 -64.25
C GLN A 73 7.89 -39.22 -63.89
N THR A 74 7.74 -39.48 -62.59
CA THR A 74 6.80 -40.46 -62.05
C THR A 74 6.14 -39.80 -60.85
N ALA A 75 4.82 -39.63 -60.91
CA ALA A 75 4.04 -39.04 -59.84
C ALA A 75 3.93 -40.02 -58.66
N THR A 76 4.55 -39.67 -57.54
CA THR A 76 4.25 -40.24 -56.23
C THR A 76 4.50 -39.16 -55.18
N THR A 77 3.44 -38.80 -54.45
CA THR A 77 3.43 -37.84 -53.35
C THR A 77 4.49 -38.19 -52.29
N PRO A 78 5.49 -37.34 -52.00
CA PRO A 78 6.38 -37.57 -50.87
C PRO A 78 5.77 -37.05 -49.57
N GLN A 79 5.36 -38.03 -48.77
CA GLN A 79 5.32 -38.09 -47.32
C GLN A 79 6.23 -37.05 -46.64
N VAL A 80 5.62 -36.12 -45.89
CA VAL A 80 6.34 -35.21 -44.98
C VAL A 80 6.86 -36.04 -43.81
N THR A 81 8.18 -36.14 -43.72
CA THR A 81 8.90 -36.64 -42.55
C THR A 81 8.55 -35.78 -41.34
N ALA A 82 7.97 -36.39 -40.30
CA ALA A 82 7.72 -35.74 -39.03
C ALA A 82 9.05 -35.28 -38.40
N THR A 83 9.25 -33.97 -38.33
CA THR A 83 10.20 -33.33 -37.41
C THR A 83 9.69 -33.56 -35.98
N PRO A 84 10.53 -33.89 -34.99
CA PRO A 84 10.10 -33.93 -33.60
C PRO A 84 9.58 -32.54 -33.23
N THR A 85 8.31 -32.44 -32.87
CA THR A 85 7.72 -31.26 -32.25
C THR A 85 8.54 -30.94 -31.00
N SER A 86 9.31 -29.84 -31.05
CA SER A 86 9.69 -29.13 -29.84
C SER A 86 8.41 -28.91 -29.03
N PRO A 87 8.36 -29.30 -27.75
CA PRO A 87 7.25 -28.87 -26.90
C PRO A 87 7.27 -27.34 -26.92
N SER A 88 6.18 -26.74 -27.40
CA SER A 88 5.92 -25.31 -27.23
C SER A 88 6.21 -24.97 -25.76
N PRO A 89 6.94 -23.89 -25.44
CA PRO A 89 6.99 -23.43 -24.06
C PRO A 89 5.55 -23.17 -23.64
N GLN A 90 5.05 -23.99 -22.72
CA GLN A 90 3.78 -23.69 -22.06
C GLN A 90 4.01 -22.39 -21.28
N PRO A 91 3.10 -21.40 -21.37
CA PRO A 91 3.14 -20.24 -20.51
C PRO A 91 3.20 -20.70 -19.05
N VAL A 92 4.19 -20.21 -18.30
CA VAL A 92 4.26 -20.40 -16.85
C VAL A 92 3.10 -19.62 -16.24
N ALA A 93 2.46 -20.16 -15.21
CA ALA A 93 1.38 -19.47 -14.50
C ALA A 93 1.92 -18.19 -13.82
N PRO A 94 1.20 -17.07 -13.88
CA PRO A 94 1.68 -15.79 -13.36
C PRO A 94 1.77 -15.81 -11.83
N VAL A 95 2.40 -14.77 -11.26
CA VAL A 95 2.04 -14.31 -9.90
C VAL A 95 0.52 -14.08 -9.94
N ASP A 96 -0.24 -15.04 -9.43
CA ASP A 96 -1.66 -15.20 -9.77
C ASP A 96 -2.54 -14.13 -9.07
N SER A 97 -2.02 -13.54 -7.98
CA SER A 97 -2.64 -12.45 -7.23
C SER A 97 -1.60 -11.90 -6.24
N THR A 98 -1.21 -10.64 -6.38
CA THR A 98 -0.65 -9.88 -5.26
C THR A 98 -1.77 -9.03 -4.70
N VAL A 99 -2.00 -9.13 -3.40
CA VAL A 99 -2.91 -8.24 -2.69
C VAL A 99 -2.06 -7.46 -1.71
N ILE A 100 -1.78 -6.22 -2.10
CA ILE A 100 -1.47 -5.20 -1.12
C ILE A 100 -2.81 -4.87 -0.48
N LEU A 101 -2.94 -5.11 0.81
CA LEU A 101 -4.22 -4.93 1.48
C LEU A 101 -4.45 -3.44 1.76
N ASP A 102 -5.13 -2.79 0.84
CA ASP A 102 -5.65 -1.44 1.00
C ASP A 102 -7.13 -1.45 1.42
N ILE A 103 -7.60 -0.27 1.84
CA ILE A 103 -9.01 -0.03 2.15
C ILE A 103 -9.52 1.08 1.24
N ASN A 104 -10.37 0.72 0.27
CA ASN A 104 -10.84 1.62 -0.79
C ASN A 104 -9.68 2.36 -1.49
N GLU A 105 -8.68 1.61 -1.96
CA GLU A 105 -7.46 2.07 -2.63
C GLU A 105 -6.61 3.01 -1.77
N GLN A 106 -6.76 2.95 -0.44
CA GLN A 106 -6.08 3.82 0.51
C GLN A 106 -5.39 3.04 1.61
N VAL A 107 -4.28 3.60 2.09
CA VAL A 107 -3.57 3.18 3.30
C VAL A 107 -3.42 4.40 4.19
N ALA A 108 -3.73 4.25 5.47
CA ALA A 108 -3.57 5.32 6.45
C ALA A 108 -2.10 5.50 6.84
N THR A 109 -1.65 6.75 6.95
CA THR A 109 -0.27 7.07 7.37
C THR A 109 0.04 6.62 8.79
N GLU A 110 -0.97 6.58 9.67
CA GLU A 110 -0.88 6.21 11.08
C GLU A 110 -0.61 4.71 11.25
N ASP A 111 -1.07 3.88 10.31
CA ASP A 111 -0.85 2.44 10.35
C ASP A 111 0.64 2.13 10.09
N GLY A 112 1.30 2.90 9.21
CA GLY A 112 2.75 2.85 8.97
C GLY A 112 3.28 1.56 8.34
N THR A 113 2.43 0.53 8.20
CA THR A 113 2.69 -0.75 7.57
C THR A 113 1.54 -1.12 6.64
N VAL A 114 1.76 -2.11 5.78
CA VAL A 114 0.71 -2.69 4.94
C VAL A 114 0.86 -4.21 4.92
N ALA A 115 -0.27 -4.91 4.88
CA ALA A 115 -0.26 -6.37 4.69
C ALA A 115 -0.09 -6.68 3.20
N VAL A 116 0.79 -7.65 2.90
CA VAL A 116 1.11 -8.09 1.56
C VAL A 116 0.98 -9.59 1.51
N ARG A 117 0.15 -10.10 0.60
CA ARG A 117 -0.05 -11.54 0.42
C ARG A 117 -0.15 -11.90 -1.06
N GLY A 118 0.29 -13.08 -1.43
CA GLY A 118 0.16 -13.55 -2.80
C GLY A 118 0.70 -14.95 -3.05
N VAL A 119 0.72 -15.32 -4.34
CA VAL A 119 1.23 -16.61 -4.81
C VAL A 119 2.31 -16.37 -5.86
N ALA A 120 3.47 -17.01 -5.70
CA ALA A 120 4.58 -16.98 -6.65
C ALA A 120 5.11 -18.40 -6.88
N ARG A 121 4.85 -18.96 -8.06
CA ARG A 121 5.22 -20.35 -8.36
C ARG A 121 6.61 -20.45 -8.97
N GLY A 122 7.48 -21.21 -8.34
CA GLY A 122 8.83 -21.48 -8.84
C GLY A 122 9.96 -20.81 -8.08
N PRO A 123 9.93 -19.50 -7.78
CA PRO A 123 10.95 -18.86 -6.96
C PRO A 123 10.70 -19.15 -5.49
N ASP A 124 11.77 -19.16 -4.70
CA ASP A 124 11.74 -19.31 -3.24
C ASP A 124 11.61 -17.98 -2.50
N ARG A 125 11.73 -16.86 -3.23
CA ARG A 125 11.68 -15.50 -2.68
C ARG A 125 11.08 -14.50 -3.67
N VAL A 126 10.48 -13.44 -3.15
CA VAL A 126 9.95 -12.31 -3.93
C VAL A 126 10.39 -10.98 -3.33
N LEU A 127 10.59 -9.97 -4.17
CA LEU A 127 10.86 -8.59 -3.75
C LEU A 127 9.56 -7.80 -3.78
N VAL A 128 9.10 -7.38 -2.61
CA VAL A 128 8.02 -6.40 -2.46
C VAL A 128 8.63 -5.01 -2.41
N PHE A 129 8.11 -4.08 -3.20
CA PHE A 129 8.59 -2.70 -3.23
C PHE A 129 7.46 -1.69 -3.20
N PHE A 130 7.79 -0.49 -2.73
CA PHE A 130 6.92 0.68 -2.70
C PHE A 130 7.71 1.90 -3.16
N VAL A 131 7.11 2.71 -4.01
CA VAL A 131 7.68 3.97 -4.51
C VAL A 131 6.66 5.10 -4.36
N ASP A 132 6.93 6.06 -3.49
CA ASP A 132 6.06 7.23 -3.33
C ASP A 132 6.23 8.25 -4.47
N ARG A 133 5.33 9.23 -4.52
CA ARG A 133 5.34 10.32 -5.51
C ARG A 133 6.65 11.13 -5.55
N ARG A 134 7.44 11.13 -4.49
CA ARG A 134 8.72 11.84 -4.35
C ARG A 134 9.93 10.93 -4.66
N GLY A 135 9.69 9.67 -5.05
CA GLY A 135 10.72 8.67 -5.28
C GLY A 135 11.34 8.13 -4.00
N GLY A 136 10.65 8.27 -2.86
CA GLY A 136 10.94 7.48 -1.67
C GLY A 136 10.70 6.01 -1.95
N TYR A 137 11.69 5.17 -1.67
CA TYR A 137 11.67 3.74 -1.93
C TYR A 137 11.71 2.97 -0.62
N ALA A 138 10.79 2.03 -0.46
CA ALA A 138 10.78 1.02 0.59
C ALA A 138 10.72 -0.36 -0.07
N SER A 139 11.35 -1.35 0.53
CA SER A 139 11.36 -2.71 0.00
C SER A 139 11.60 -3.74 1.09
N THR A 140 11.10 -4.95 0.84
CA THR A 140 11.38 -6.14 1.63
C THR A 140 11.44 -7.37 0.72
N VAL A 141 12.25 -8.35 1.09
CA VAL A 141 12.30 -9.63 0.37
C VAL A 141 11.63 -10.69 1.22
N LEU A 142 10.49 -11.18 0.76
CA LEU A 142 9.70 -12.23 1.41
C LEU A 142 10.13 -13.61 0.91
N THR A 143 10.02 -14.61 1.78
CA THR A 143 10.17 -16.02 1.41
C THR A 143 8.85 -16.55 0.87
N VAL A 144 8.93 -17.44 -0.11
CA VAL A 144 7.80 -18.20 -0.64
C VAL A 144 7.78 -19.57 0.02
N ASP A 145 6.63 -19.93 0.56
CA ASP A 145 6.41 -21.20 1.24
C ASP A 145 6.27 -22.36 0.25
N GLU A 146 6.31 -23.60 0.75
CA GLU A 146 6.25 -24.82 -0.07
C GLU A 146 4.95 -24.96 -0.90
N ASN A 147 3.90 -24.21 -0.56
CA ASN A 147 2.63 -24.12 -1.28
C ASN A 147 2.58 -22.96 -2.29
N ASP A 148 3.73 -22.37 -2.62
CA ASP A 148 3.89 -21.21 -3.51
C ASP A 148 3.31 -19.90 -2.94
N GLU A 149 2.96 -19.82 -1.66
CA GLU A 149 2.39 -18.62 -1.02
C GLU A 149 3.46 -17.75 -0.35
N PHE A 150 3.25 -16.43 -0.33
CA PHE A 150 4.03 -15.49 0.48
C PHE A 150 3.09 -14.53 1.21
N GLU A 151 3.41 -14.22 2.47
CA GLU A 151 2.64 -13.26 3.26
C GLU A 151 3.52 -12.53 4.29
N ASP A 152 3.19 -11.27 4.54
CA ASP A 152 3.66 -10.47 5.67
C ASP A 152 2.59 -9.42 5.99
N ASP A 153 2.16 -9.34 7.26
CA ASP A 153 1.09 -8.44 7.68
C ASP A 153 1.58 -7.02 8.02
N ASP A 154 2.90 -6.83 8.18
CA ASP A 154 3.49 -5.62 8.73
C ASP A 154 4.65 -5.09 7.89
N VAL A 155 4.50 -5.07 6.57
CA VAL A 155 5.51 -4.51 5.67
C VAL A 155 5.62 -3.00 5.86
N ALA A 156 6.75 -2.53 6.35
CA ALA A 156 6.94 -1.13 6.74
C ALA A 156 6.97 -0.17 5.54
N LEU A 157 6.18 0.91 5.62
CA LEU A 157 6.17 2.02 4.66
C LEU A 157 7.18 3.10 5.06
N VAL A 158 8.41 2.66 5.30
CA VAL A 158 9.54 3.52 5.69
C VAL A 158 10.58 3.48 4.59
N THR A 159 10.92 4.66 4.07
CA THR A 159 11.90 4.80 3.00
C THR A 159 13.30 4.36 3.43
N LEU A 160 14.20 4.15 2.47
CA LEU A 160 15.63 3.90 2.72
C LEU A 160 16.31 4.94 3.62
N ARG A 161 15.73 6.13 3.75
CA ARG A 161 16.24 7.23 4.56
C ARG A 161 15.79 7.15 6.02
N GLY A 162 14.97 6.16 6.38
CA GLY A 162 14.33 6.04 7.69
C GLY A 162 13.18 7.03 7.89
N GLU A 163 12.70 7.64 6.81
CA GLU A 163 11.56 8.57 6.84
C GLU A 163 10.28 7.83 6.40
N PRO A 164 9.11 8.12 6.99
CA PRO A 164 7.83 7.65 6.44
C PRO A 164 7.70 8.02 4.96
N MET A 165 7.07 7.15 4.17
CA MET A 165 6.76 7.46 2.78
C MET A 165 5.89 8.73 2.68
N ALA A 166 6.11 9.51 1.63
CA ALA A 166 5.31 10.71 1.42
C ALA A 166 3.88 10.33 1.01
N GLU A 167 2.89 10.98 1.62
CA GLU A 167 1.48 10.90 1.22
C GLU A 167 1.27 11.08 -0.29
N GLY A 168 0.17 10.56 -0.81
CA GLY A 168 -0.24 10.58 -2.20
C GLY A 168 -0.11 9.21 -2.85
N LEU A 169 -0.02 9.21 -4.18
CA LEU A 169 0.04 7.98 -4.96
C LEU A 169 1.32 7.21 -4.68
N VAL A 170 1.18 5.96 -4.26
CA VAL A 170 2.26 4.98 -4.09
C VAL A 170 2.10 3.93 -5.17
N VAL A 171 3.16 3.70 -5.94
CA VAL A 171 3.26 2.53 -6.81
C VAL A 171 3.93 1.45 -6.01
N ALA A 172 3.28 0.30 -5.91
CA ALA A 172 3.80 -0.83 -5.22
C ALA A 172 3.78 -2.05 -6.12
N GLY A 173 4.55 -3.06 -5.77
CA GLY A 173 4.58 -4.25 -6.58
C GLY A 173 5.43 -5.35 -6.01
N VAL A 174 5.36 -6.48 -6.70
CA VAL A 174 6.10 -7.68 -6.36
C VAL A 174 6.87 -8.14 -7.59
N PHE A 175 8.18 -8.28 -7.43
CA PHE A 175 9.05 -8.94 -8.39
C PHE A 175 9.35 -10.36 -7.96
N ALA A 176 9.34 -11.25 -8.93
CA ALA A 176 9.74 -12.63 -8.78
C ALA A 176 10.74 -12.97 -9.89
N ALA A 177 11.87 -13.56 -9.53
CA ALA A 177 12.82 -14.05 -10.52
C ALA A 177 12.16 -15.17 -11.35
N GLY A 178 12.63 -15.30 -12.60
CA GLY A 178 12.23 -16.39 -13.47
C GLY A 178 12.60 -17.78 -12.93
N ARG A 179 12.32 -18.82 -13.73
CA ARG A 179 12.49 -20.23 -13.26
C ARG A 179 13.94 -20.58 -12.94
N ASP A 180 14.89 -19.88 -13.55
CA ASP A 180 16.31 -20.12 -13.34
C ASP A 180 16.88 -19.46 -12.08
N GLY A 181 16.04 -18.70 -11.36
CA GLY A 181 16.39 -17.96 -10.14
C GLY A 181 17.33 -16.79 -10.40
N VAL A 182 17.42 -16.34 -11.65
CA VAL A 182 18.28 -15.25 -12.07
C VAL A 182 17.40 -14.10 -12.55
N VAL A 183 17.74 -12.89 -12.12
CA VAL A 183 17.06 -11.67 -12.52
C VAL A 183 17.70 -11.13 -13.80
N GLY A 184 16.87 -10.74 -14.77
CA GLY A 184 17.27 -10.17 -16.05
C GLY A 184 18.14 -11.11 -16.88
N ASP A 185 19.28 -10.60 -17.37
CA ASP A 185 20.34 -11.40 -17.99
C ASP A 185 21.29 -12.06 -16.97
N GLY A 186 21.05 -11.81 -15.68
CA GLY A 186 21.90 -12.24 -14.58
C GLY A 186 23.14 -11.41 -14.35
N GLU A 187 23.31 -10.27 -15.02
CA GLU A 187 24.42 -9.35 -14.82
C GLU A 187 23.96 -8.02 -14.22
N ILE A 188 24.11 -7.87 -12.89
CA ILE A 188 23.85 -6.60 -12.21
C ILE A 188 25.17 -6.07 -11.66
N ARG A 189 25.66 -4.94 -12.18
CA ARG A 189 26.92 -4.29 -11.73
C ARG A 189 28.13 -5.23 -11.61
N GLY A 190 28.26 -6.20 -12.53
CA GLY A 190 29.36 -7.15 -12.55
C GLY A 190 29.22 -8.33 -11.57
N PHE A 191 28.10 -8.43 -10.84
CA PHE A 191 27.66 -9.71 -10.30
C PHE A 191 27.17 -10.58 -11.46
N THR A 192 27.54 -11.86 -11.47
CA THR A 192 27.00 -12.83 -12.43
C THR A 192 26.04 -13.74 -11.69
N ARG A 193 24.95 -14.14 -12.36
CA ARG A 193 23.80 -14.85 -11.76
C ARG A 193 23.15 -14.05 -10.63
N ALA A 194 22.87 -12.77 -10.90
CA ALA A 194 22.17 -11.90 -9.96
C ALA A 194 20.78 -12.46 -9.60
N ASP A 195 20.43 -12.43 -8.31
CA ASP A 195 19.15 -12.87 -7.74
C ASP A 195 18.30 -11.67 -7.29
N ILE A 196 17.18 -11.93 -6.60
CA ILE A 196 16.23 -10.88 -6.20
C ILE A 196 16.82 -9.93 -5.15
N GLU A 197 17.74 -10.42 -4.31
CA GLU A 197 18.48 -9.62 -3.35
C GLU A 197 19.49 -8.71 -4.03
N ALA A 198 20.16 -9.22 -5.08
CA ALA A 198 21.05 -8.41 -5.89
C ALA A 198 20.27 -7.29 -6.62
N LEU A 199 19.05 -7.55 -7.08
CA LEU A 199 18.16 -6.53 -7.64
C LEU A 199 17.80 -5.45 -6.61
N ASP A 200 17.37 -5.84 -5.41
CA ASP A 200 17.03 -4.88 -4.35
C ASP A 200 18.24 -4.05 -3.95
N GLU A 201 19.39 -4.69 -3.68
CA GLU A 201 20.61 -3.99 -3.29
C GLU A 201 21.10 -3.05 -4.40
N ASN A 202 21.05 -3.46 -5.67
CA ASN A 202 21.38 -2.58 -6.79
C ASN A 202 20.46 -1.35 -6.84
N THR A 203 19.15 -1.56 -6.67
CA THR A 203 18.17 -0.48 -6.65
C THR A 203 18.44 0.47 -5.50
N ARG A 204 18.62 -0.04 -4.29
CA ARG A 204 18.97 0.75 -3.09
C ARG A 204 20.23 1.57 -3.33
N GLN A 205 21.27 0.95 -3.87
CA GLN A 205 22.52 1.64 -4.19
C GLN A 205 22.32 2.70 -5.27
N ARG A 206 21.51 2.48 -6.30
CA ARG A 206 21.21 3.50 -7.34
C ARG A 206 20.42 4.69 -6.80
N ILE A 207 19.55 4.46 -5.82
CA ILE A 207 18.75 5.51 -5.17
C ILE A 207 19.59 6.30 -4.16
N LEU A 208 20.49 5.63 -3.44
CA LEU A 208 21.33 6.23 -2.39
C LEU A 208 22.63 6.85 -2.90
N ALA A 209 23.09 6.50 -4.11
CA ALA A 209 24.46 6.80 -4.51
C ALA A 209 24.73 8.30 -4.77
N ASP A 210 25.50 8.90 -3.85
CA ASP A 210 26.90 9.17 -4.18
C ASP A 210 27.81 7.96 -3.85
N SER A 211 29.06 7.98 -4.32
CA SER A 211 30.05 6.90 -4.15
C SER A 211 30.49 6.62 -2.70
N SER A 212 29.90 7.30 -1.70
CA SER A 212 30.14 7.08 -0.27
C SER A 212 28.95 6.50 0.49
N GLY A 213 27.84 6.19 -0.21
CA GLY A 213 26.59 5.76 0.42
C GLY A 213 25.88 6.89 1.18
N ARG A 214 26.22 8.16 0.90
CA ARG A 214 25.53 9.32 1.48
C ARG A 214 24.51 9.89 0.50
N LEU A 215 23.39 10.32 1.08
CA LEU A 215 22.30 11.00 0.37
C LEU A 215 22.75 12.38 -0.12
N THR A 216 23.33 12.49 -1.32
CA THR A 216 23.71 13.79 -1.89
C THR A 216 23.12 13.98 -3.29
N GLY A 217 21.83 14.30 -3.32
CA GLY A 217 21.11 14.70 -4.52
C GLY A 217 19.64 14.96 -4.21
N PRO A 218 18.88 15.58 -5.14
CA PRO A 218 17.43 15.78 -4.98
C PRO A 218 16.61 14.47 -4.86
N GLY A 219 17.25 13.29 -4.82
CA GLY A 219 16.61 11.99 -4.97
C GLY A 219 16.29 11.67 -6.43
N LEU A 220 15.97 10.41 -6.70
CA LEU A 220 15.33 10.03 -7.95
C LEU A 220 13.84 10.37 -7.86
N THR A 221 13.20 10.68 -8.99
CA THR A 221 11.73 10.76 -9.08
C THR A 221 11.13 9.36 -9.03
N GLN A 222 9.83 9.23 -8.70
CA GLN A 222 9.11 7.94 -8.71
C GLN A 222 9.36 7.15 -10.00
N ARG A 223 9.24 7.82 -11.15
CA ARG A 223 9.49 7.21 -12.47
C ARG A 223 10.93 6.71 -12.62
N GLN A 224 11.91 7.48 -12.17
CA GLN A 224 13.31 7.08 -12.28
C GLN A 224 13.63 5.89 -11.38
N VAL A 225 13.03 5.79 -10.19
CA VAL A 225 13.15 4.62 -9.33
C VAL A 225 12.56 3.38 -10.02
N LEU A 226 11.35 3.51 -10.58
CA LEU A 226 10.71 2.42 -11.33
C LEU A 226 11.56 2.02 -12.55
N GLU A 227 12.07 2.98 -13.33
CA GLU A 227 12.99 2.72 -14.45
C GLU A 227 14.23 1.93 -14.01
N VAL A 228 14.76 2.16 -12.81
CA VAL A 228 15.86 1.35 -12.26
C VAL A 228 15.43 -0.10 -12.02
N LEU A 229 14.30 -0.32 -11.34
CA LEU A 229 13.81 -1.66 -11.01
C LEU A 229 13.50 -2.49 -12.26
N PHE A 230 12.78 -1.89 -13.21
CA PHE A 230 12.32 -2.59 -14.41
C PHE A 230 13.45 -2.84 -15.41
N ALA A 231 14.43 -1.93 -15.53
CA ALA A 231 15.51 -2.09 -16.50
C ALA A 231 16.46 -3.25 -16.22
N GLU A 232 16.52 -3.72 -14.97
CA GLU A 232 17.41 -4.81 -14.56
C GLU A 232 16.66 -6.15 -14.44
N SER A 233 15.34 -6.17 -14.66
CA SER A 233 14.47 -7.34 -14.49
C SER A 233 13.63 -7.60 -15.75
N VAL A 234 12.30 -7.47 -15.67
CA VAL A 234 11.36 -7.74 -16.77
C VAL A 234 11.57 -6.87 -18.02
N GLY A 235 12.29 -5.76 -17.90
CA GLY A 235 12.66 -4.88 -19.01
C GLY A 235 13.95 -5.25 -19.73
N GLU A 236 14.66 -6.29 -19.27
CA GLU A 236 15.92 -6.78 -19.84
C GLU A 236 15.66 -7.76 -21.01
N ASP A 237 16.55 -7.75 -22.01
CA ASP A 237 16.49 -8.61 -23.19
C ASP A 237 16.69 -10.11 -22.86
N GLY A 238 15.57 -10.81 -22.69
CA GLY A 238 15.56 -12.26 -22.49
C GLY A 238 15.23 -12.68 -21.06
N SER A 239 14.88 -11.73 -20.20
CA SER A 239 14.29 -11.96 -18.90
C SER A 239 13.02 -12.81 -18.99
N ASP A 240 12.90 -13.80 -18.10
CA ASP A 240 11.67 -14.52 -17.78
C ASP A 240 11.13 -14.15 -16.38
N ASP A 241 11.59 -13.02 -15.83
CA ASP A 241 11.11 -12.46 -14.57
C ASP A 241 9.64 -12.07 -14.68
N LEU A 242 9.00 -11.94 -13.51
CA LEU A 242 7.62 -11.50 -13.39
C LEU A 242 7.53 -10.30 -12.46
N SER A 243 6.69 -9.34 -12.84
CA SER A 243 6.27 -8.25 -11.99
C SER A 243 4.75 -8.16 -11.96
N VAL A 244 4.22 -7.84 -10.78
CA VAL A 244 2.84 -7.40 -10.61
C VAL A 244 2.87 -6.08 -9.87
N GLU A 245 2.27 -5.05 -10.46
CA GLU A 245 2.14 -3.76 -9.83
C GLU A 245 0.72 -3.51 -9.34
N ASP A 246 0.64 -2.75 -8.25
CA ASP A 246 -0.59 -2.21 -7.70
C ASP A 246 -0.36 -0.75 -7.28
N VAL A 247 -1.45 -0.01 -7.09
CA VAL A 247 -1.41 1.42 -6.80
C VAL A 247 -2.42 1.75 -5.73
N PHE A 248 -1.96 2.42 -4.68
CA PHE A 248 -2.83 2.95 -3.63
C PHE A 248 -2.47 4.40 -3.31
N VAL A 249 -3.35 5.06 -2.57
CA VAL A 249 -3.15 6.40 -2.04
C VAL A 249 -2.78 6.30 -0.56
N LEU A 250 -1.56 6.71 -0.22
CA LEU A 250 -1.16 6.92 1.17
C LEU A 250 -1.72 8.26 1.64
N THR A 251 -2.54 8.28 2.67
CA THR A 251 -3.22 9.49 3.15
C THR A 251 -3.44 9.41 4.65
N ASP A 252 -3.78 10.53 5.28
CA ASP A 252 -4.21 10.54 6.68
C ASP A 252 -5.34 9.53 6.93
N GLY A 253 -5.30 8.92 8.11
CA GLY A 253 -6.37 8.11 8.66
C GLY A 253 -7.68 8.89 8.70
N ARG A 254 -8.78 8.21 8.41
CA ARG A 254 -10.10 8.81 8.37
C ARG A 254 -11.12 7.80 8.84
N THR A 255 -11.91 8.19 9.82
CA THR A 255 -13.07 7.43 10.31
C THR A 255 -14.29 8.35 10.32
N THR A 256 -15.33 8.00 9.57
CA THR A 256 -16.56 8.80 9.43
C THR A 256 -17.82 8.00 9.71
N ILE A 257 -18.86 8.67 10.19
CA ILE A 257 -20.21 8.12 10.34
C ILE A 257 -21.03 8.49 9.10
N GLU A 258 -21.41 7.48 8.31
CA GLU A 258 -22.17 7.68 7.09
C GLU A 258 -23.68 7.57 7.33
N THR A 259 -24.09 6.56 8.09
CA THR A 259 -25.50 6.32 8.35
C THR A 259 -25.77 5.97 9.80
N VAL A 260 -26.94 6.44 10.26
CA VAL A 260 -27.51 6.07 11.54
C VAL A 260 -28.95 5.64 11.25
N THR A 261 -29.30 4.42 11.64
CA THR A 261 -30.60 3.81 11.32
C THR A 261 -31.13 3.02 12.50
N ALA A 262 -32.42 2.66 12.47
CA ALA A 262 -33.00 1.77 13.48
C ALA A 262 -32.87 0.32 13.01
N LEU A 263 -32.50 -0.59 13.93
CA LEU A 263 -32.51 -2.02 13.66
C LEU A 263 -33.95 -2.46 13.37
N SER A 264 -34.26 -2.69 12.09
CA SER A 264 -35.57 -3.16 11.64
C SER A 264 -35.42 -4.44 10.82
N PRO A 265 -36.10 -5.54 11.19
CA PRO A 265 -36.08 -6.77 10.39
C PRO A 265 -36.59 -6.49 8.97
N GLY A 266 -35.74 -6.75 7.97
CA GLY A 266 -36.11 -6.62 6.56
C GLY A 266 -35.90 -5.23 5.94
N ASN A 267 -35.29 -4.28 6.65
CA ASN A 267 -34.84 -3.04 6.04
C ASN A 267 -33.46 -3.23 5.38
N THR A 268 -33.43 -3.53 4.09
CA THR A 268 -32.19 -3.54 3.27
C THR A 268 -31.94 -2.19 2.59
N ASN A 269 -32.79 -1.18 2.82
CA ASN A 269 -32.66 0.16 2.27
C ASN A 269 -32.42 1.14 3.43
N ALA A 270 -31.14 1.38 3.75
CA ALA A 270 -30.71 2.30 4.78
C ALA A 270 -31.18 3.74 4.48
N THR A 271 -32.44 4.04 4.80
CA THR A 271 -32.88 5.43 4.95
C THR A 271 -32.32 5.89 6.28
N THR A 272 -31.42 6.87 6.27
CA THR A 272 -30.88 7.47 7.50
C THR A 272 -32.05 7.92 8.38
N VAL A 273 -32.24 7.24 9.52
CA VAL A 273 -33.24 7.57 10.54
C VAL A 273 -32.49 8.10 11.73
N ARG A 274 -32.70 9.37 12.07
CA ARG A 274 -32.06 10.03 13.22
C ARG A 274 -33.03 10.24 14.37
N SER A 275 -34.06 9.41 14.47
CA SER A 275 -35.07 9.50 15.52
C SER A 275 -35.44 8.11 16.02
N PHE A 276 -35.34 7.90 17.32
CA PHE A 276 -35.47 6.59 17.96
C PHE A 276 -36.37 6.64 19.17
N SER A 277 -37.01 5.52 19.51
CA SER A 277 -37.78 5.35 20.74
C SER A 277 -36.96 4.60 21.79
N PRO A 278 -37.22 4.81 23.10
CA PRO A 278 -36.68 3.96 24.16
C PRO A 278 -36.96 2.47 23.90
N GLY A 279 -35.93 1.63 24.06
CA GLY A 279 -36.00 0.18 23.78
C GLY A 279 -35.75 -0.22 22.33
N GLU A 280 -35.54 0.73 21.40
CA GLU A 280 -35.05 0.43 20.06
C GLU A 280 -33.52 0.20 20.06
N THR A 281 -32.97 -0.28 18.95
CA THR A 281 -31.53 -0.40 18.74
C THR A 281 -31.12 0.49 17.58
N ILE A 282 -30.15 1.36 17.80
CA ILE A 282 -29.53 2.21 16.79
C ILE A 282 -28.43 1.38 16.12
N VAL A 283 -28.39 1.39 14.79
CA VAL A 283 -27.27 0.86 13.99
C VAL A 283 -26.51 2.06 13.44
N VAL A 284 -25.24 2.16 13.80
CA VAL A 284 -24.31 3.18 13.32
C VAL A 284 -23.35 2.50 12.35
N GLN A 285 -23.27 3.02 11.13
CA GLN A 285 -22.38 2.51 10.10
C GLN A 285 -21.57 3.67 9.51
N GLY A 286 -20.31 3.39 9.21
CA GLY A 286 -19.38 4.37 8.70
C GLY A 286 -18.40 3.81 7.70
N LEU A 287 -17.45 4.65 7.33
CA LEU A 287 -16.29 4.29 6.52
C LEU A 287 -15.02 4.58 7.30
N THR A 288 -14.00 3.76 7.08
CA THR A 288 -12.63 4.01 7.53
C THR A 288 -11.63 3.60 6.45
N ASN A 289 -10.41 4.13 6.48
CA ASN A 289 -9.26 3.64 5.73
C ASN A 289 -8.18 3.02 6.64
N ARG A 290 -8.48 2.81 7.93
CA ARG A 290 -7.58 2.23 8.93
C ARG A 290 -7.58 0.71 8.89
N LYS A 291 -6.44 0.05 9.08
CA LYS A 291 -6.34 -1.42 9.12
C LYS A 291 -7.07 -2.01 10.35
N PRO A 292 -7.97 -3.01 10.19
CA PRO A 292 -8.76 -3.58 11.29
C PRO A 292 -7.94 -4.24 12.41
N VAL A 293 -6.81 -4.86 12.08
CA VAL A 293 -5.98 -5.58 13.07
C VAL A 293 -5.32 -4.61 14.07
N ASP A 294 -5.04 -3.38 13.63
CA ASP A 294 -4.27 -2.40 14.39
C ASP A 294 -5.13 -1.24 14.92
N THR A 295 -6.43 -1.24 14.58
CA THR A 295 -7.36 -0.16 14.92
C THR A 295 -8.64 -0.70 15.52
N THR A 296 -9.17 -0.01 16.52
CA THR A 296 -10.51 -0.26 17.06
C THR A 296 -11.31 1.03 17.00
N ILE A 297 -12.48 0.99 16.37
CA ILE A 297 -13.41 2.11 16.33
C ILE A 297 -14.30 2.04 17.55
N PHE A 298 -14.17 3.04 18.41
CA PHE A 298 -14.98 3.22 19.60
C PHE A 298 -16.17 4.12 19.29
N VAL A 299 -17.37 3.69 19.67
CA VAL A 299 -18.59 4.45 19.44
C VAL A 299 -19.35 4.64 20.75
N ASP A 300 -19.66 5.89 21.06
CA ASP A 300 -20.29 6.27 22.33
C ASP A 300 -21.32 7.39 22.15
N VAL A 301 -22.27 7.48 23.09
CA VAL A 301 -23.20 8.60 23.21
C VAL A 301 -22.65 9.58 24.23
N VAL A 302 -22.08 10.68 23.75
CA VAL A 302 -21.24 11.57 24.55
C VAL A 302 -21.97 12.80 25.10
N ASP A 303 -23.14 13.13 24.56
CA ASP A 303 -23.96 14.25 25.01
C ASP A 303 -25.46 13.93 24.89
N GLY A 304 -26.28 14.59 25.71
CA GLY A 304 -27.73 14.44 25.78
C GLY A 304 -28.27 14.34 27.22
N PRO A 305 -29.60 14.45 27.42
CA PRO A 305 -30.23 14.55 28.74
C PRO A 305 -29.81 13.50 29.78
N ASN A 306 -29.64 12.25 29.35
CA ASN A 306 -29.13 11.15 30.19
C ASN A 306 -28.18 10.23 29.41
N ALA A 307 -27.27 10.82 28.63
CA ALA A 307 -26.31 10.10 27.78
C ALA A 307 -25.49 9.03 28.53
N SER A 308 -25.21 9.24 29.82
CA SER A 308 -24.49 8.27 30.67
C SER A 308 -25.21 6.93 30.88
N LEU A 309 -26.47 6.78 30.45
CA LEU A 309 -27.18 5.50 30.49
C LEU A 309 -26.85 4.59 29.32
N PHE A 310 -26.30 5.14 28.24
CA PHE A 310 -25.92 4.36 27.07
C PHE A 310 -24.66 3.55 27.39
N GLU A 311 -24.64 2.31 26.92
CA GLU A 311 -23.43 1.49 26.99
C GLU A 311 -22.50 1.85 25.83
N PHE A 312 -21.21 1.88 26.16
CA PHE A 312 -20.14 2.02 25.19
C PHE A 312 -20.07 0.80 24.26
N THR A 313 -19.80 1.01 22.97
CA THR A 313 -19.59 -0.07 22.00
C THR A 313 -18.34 0.16 21.17
N SER A 314 -17.84 -0.90 20.53
CA SER A 314 -16.65 -0.84 19.69
C SER A 314 -16.69 -1.92 18.62
N THR A 315 -15.91 -1.73 17.57
CA THR A 315 -15.66 -2.74 16.53
C THR A 315 -14.23 -2.63 16.02
N ASP A 316 -13.66 -3.78 15.70
CA ASP A 316 -12.40 -4.03 15.01
C ASP A 316 -12.66 -4.86 13.73
N GLU A 317 -13.92 -4.88 13.26
CA GLU A 317 -14.38 -5.69 12.13
C GLU A 317 -14.85 -4.83 10.96
N TRP A 318 -14.06 -4.79 9.89
CA TRP A 318 -14.44 -4.28 8.57
C TRP A 318 -13.61 -4.95 7.47
N GLY A 319 -14.10 -4.89 6.23
CA GLY A 319 -13.39 -5.40 5.07
C GLY A 319 -12.51 -4.35 4.38
N THR A 320 -12.03 -4.70 3.19
CA THR A 320 -11.32 -3.76 2.29
C THR A 320 -12.21 -2.65 1.73
N ASP A 321 -13.53 -2.74 1.91
CA ASP A 321 -14.48 -1.67 1.64
C ASP A 321 -14.54 -0.63 2.78
N GLY A 322 -13.82 -0.86 3.88
CA GLY A 322 -13.73 0.06 5.01
C GLY A 322 -15.03 0.25 5.77
N VAL A 323 -16.05 -0.57 5.50
CA VAL A 323 -17.37 -0.42 6.11
C VAL A 323 -17.35 -1.04 7.50
N TRP A 324 -17.45 -0.19 8.52
CA TRP A 324 -17.60 -0.60 9.91
C TRP A 324 -19.03 -0.38 10.39
N SER A 325 -19.49 -1.18 11.36
CA SER A 325 -20.84 -1.04 11.93
C SER A 325 -20.89 -1.48 13.38
N VAL A 326 -21.67 -0.76 14.19
CA VAL A 326 -21.98 -1.11 15.59
C VAL A 326 -23.47 -0.98 15.88
N SER A 327 -23.93 -1.65 16.94
CA SER A 327 -25.32 -1.56 17.41
C SER A 327 -25.35 -1.01 18.84
N ILE A 328 -26.11 0.07 19.04
CA ILE A 328 -26.27 0.76 20.33
C ILE A 328 -27.71 0.59 20.80
N PRO A 329 -27.98 -0.17 21.88
CA PRO A 329 -29.30 -0.25 22.49
C PRO A 329 -29.71 1.10 23.08
N VAL A 330 -30.93 1.57 22.81
CA VAL A 330 -31.51 2.76 23.47
C VAL A 330 -32.09 2.32 24.81
N PRO A 331 -31.60 2.83 25.96
CA PRO A 331 -32.14 2.49 27.28
C PRO A 331 -33.66 2.70 27.35
N ALA A 332 -34.38 1.82 28.05
CA ALA A 332 -35.83 1.88 28.16
C ALA A 332 -36.34 3.14 28.89
N ASP A 333 -35.47 3.74 29.71
CA ASP A 333 -35.66 4.97 30.47
C ASP A 333 -34.89 6.17 29.85
N ALA A 334 -34.45 6.07 28.60
CA ALA A 334 -33.88 7.20 27.87
C ALA A 334 -34.87 8.37 27.82
N GLU A 335 -34.40 9.56 28.19
CA GLU A 335 -35.20 10.77 28.15
C GLU A 335 -35.35 11.27 26.71
N ALA A 336 -36.43 11.99 26.43
CA ALA A 336 -36.60 12.57 25.10
C ALA A 336 -35.70 13.79 24.93
N GLY A 337 -34.95 13.85 23.83
CA GLY A 337 -34.03 14.94 23.54
C GLY A 337 -33.10 14.64 22.38
N THR A 338 -32.19 15.58 22.11
CA THR A 338 -31.10 15.39 21.17
C THR A 338 -29.91 14.77 21.90
N TYR A 339 -29.28 13.78 21.27
CA TYR A 339 -28.08 13.09 21.74
C TYR A 339 -27.01 13.14 20.65
N THR A 340 -25.76 13.12 21.06
CA THR A 340 -24.61 13.10 20.15
C THR A 340 -23.93 11.75 20.22
N ILE A 341 -23.94 11.02 19.10
CA ILE A 341 -23.15 9.80 18.92
C ILE A 341 -21.80 10.21 18.35
N ARG A 342 -20.71 9.66 18.87
CA ARG A 342 -19.34 9.91 18.43
C ARG A 342 -18.66 8.59 18.08
N ALA A 343 -17.96 8.57 16.96
CA ALA A 343 -17.00 7.53 16.59
C ALA A 343 -15.58 8.08 16.75
N ASP A 344 -14.67 7.27 17.28
CA ASP A 344 -13.29 7.62 17.61
C ASP A 344 -12.39 6.41 17.36
N ASP A 345 -11.35 6.57 16.55
CA ASP A 345 -10.40 5.49 16.24
C ASP A 345 -9.04 5.65 16.97
N GLY A 346 -8.94 6.64 17.87
CA GLY A 346 -7.73 7.00 18.60
C GLY A 346 -6.97 8.19 18.00
N ASP A 347 -7.10 8.43 16.70
CA ASP A 347 -6.43 9.52 15.98
C ASP A 347 -7.44 10.54 15.44
N GLU A 348 -8.56 10.07 14.91
CA GLU A 348 -9.64 10.84 14.33
C GLU A 348 -10.98 10.62 15.04
N THR A 349 -11.88 11.59 14.89
CA THR A 349 -13.19 11.57 15.52
C THR A 349 -14.25 12.16 14.61
N ASP A 350 -15.40 11.49 14.51
CA ASP A 350 -16.60 12.02 13.87
C ASP A 350 -17.81 11.96 14.81
N SER A 351 -18.77 12.87 14.63
CA SER A 351 -19.92 12.99 15.53
C SER A 351 -21.20 13.34 14.81
N VAL A 352 -22.30 12.79 15.31
CA VAL A 352 -23.60 12.85 14.65
C VAL A 352 -24.72 13.02 15.67
N GLU A 353 -25.60 13.98 15.42
CA GLU A 353 -26.78 14.18 16.27
C GLU A 353 -27.94 13.23 15.89
N VAL A 354 -28.58 12.69 16.92
CA VAL A 354 -29.81 11.89 16.85
C VAL A 354 -30.85 12.39 17.86
N THR A 355 -32.11 12.08 17.65
CA THR A 355 -33.21 12.44 18.56
C THR A 355 -33.80 11.19 19.20
N ILE A 356 -33.89 11.17 20.53
CA ILE A 356 -34.71 10.18 21.24
C ILE A 356 -36.10 10.78 21.47
N LEU A 357 -37.12 10.05 21.05
CA LEU A 357 -38.52 10.41 21.18
C LEU A 357 -39.03 10.02 22.57
N ARG A 358 -40.15 10.61 22.99
CA ARG A 358 -40.82 10.17 24.22
C ARG A 358 -41.30 8.74 24.05
N SER A 359 -41.15 7.93 25.11
CA SER A 359 -41.78 6.62 25.18
C SER A 359 -43.28 6.75 24.88
N ARG A 360 -43.78 5.96 23.93
CA ARG A 360 -45.22 5.86 23.66
C ARG A 360 -45.86 5.19 24.88
N GLY A 361 -46.26 6.01 25.85
CA GLY A 361 -46.97 5.55 27.03
C GLY A 361 -48.14 4.67 26.61
N ASN A 362 -48.21 3.45 27.15
CA ASN A 362 -49.34 2.57 26.98
C ASN A 362 -50.56 3.26 27.61
N THR A 363 -51.36 3.98 26.82
CA THR A 363 -52.66 4.50 27.25
C THR A 363 -53.60 3.32 27.49
N THR A 364 -53.52 2.72 28.67
CA THR A 364 -54.60 1.88 29.19
C THR A 364 -55.78 2.81 29.45
N ALA A 365 -56.73 2.85 28.51
CA ALA A 365 -58.03 3.44 28.73
C ALA A 365 -58.70 2.69 29.88
N SER A 366 -58.64 3.27 31.10
CA SER A 366 -59.44 2.84 32.24
C SER A 366 -60.90 3.23 31.96
N GLY A 367 -61.58 2.38 31.19
CA GLY A 367 -63.02 2.45 30.98
C GLY A 367 -63.72 2.04 32.26
N ASN A 368 -63.96 3.02 33.14
CA ASN A 368 -64.76 2.85 34.34
C ASN A 368 -66.24 2.66 33.94
N SER A 369 -66.66 1.44 33.61
CA SER A 369 -68.07 1.13 33.42
C SER A 369 -68.72 0.93 34.80
N SER A 370 -69.16 2.04 35.40
CA SER A 370 -70.06 2.01 36.55
C SER A 370 -71.46 1.59 36.09
N SER A 371 -71.82 0.32 36.27
CA SER A 371 -73.23 -0.10 36.27
C SER A 371 -73.72 -0.19 37.71
N ARG A 372 -74.75 0.60 38.03
CA ARG A 372 -75.49 0.66 39.30
C ARG A 372 -76.99 0.56 38.95
N PRO A 373 -77.84 0.04 39.84
CA PRO A 373 -77.90 -1.29 40.44
C PRO A 373 -78.92 -2.20 39.73
#